data_AF-A0A6D1AE61-F1
#
_entry.id   AF-A0A6D1AE61-F1
#
_cell.length_a   1.000
_cell.length_b   1.000
_cell.length_c   1.000
_cell.angle_alpha   90.00
_cell.angle_beta   90.00
_cell.angle_gamma   90.00
#
_symmetry.space_group_name_H-M   'P 1'
#
loop_
_entity.id
_entity.type
_entity.pdbx_description
1 polymer ?
#
loop_
_entity_poly.entity_id
_entity_poly.type
_entity_poly.pdbx_seq_one_letter_code
_entity_poly.pdbx_strand_id
1 'polypeptide(L)'
;GVTDNFFSLGGDSIKGIQMASRLNQHGWKLEMKDLFQHPTIEELTQYVERAEGKQADQGPVEGEVILTPIQRWFFEKNFTNKHHWNQSVML
;
A
#
# COMPACT_ATOMS: atom_id res chain seq x y z
N GLY A 1 -0.91 -6.37 -23.78
CA GLY A 1 0.39 -5.72 -24.00
C GLY A 1 0.49 -4.42 -23.23
N VAL A 2 1.35 -3.50 -23.66
CA VAL A 2 1.62 -2.23 -22.97
C VAL A 2 0.43 -1.25 -23.00
N THR A 3 -0.51 -1.47 -23.91
CA THR A 3 -1.76 -0.71 -24.06
C THR A 3 -2.94 -1.36 -23.35
N ASP A 4 -2.75 -2.49 -22.65
CA ASP A 4 -3.85 -3.11 -21.92
C ASP A 4 -4.20 -2.27 -20.68
N ASN A 5 -5.49 -2.03 -20.50
CA ASN A 5 -5.99 -1.31 -19.34
C ASN A 5 -5.93 -2.22 -18.10
N PHE A 6 -5.21 -1.77 -17.07
CA PHE A 6 -5.03 -2.47 -15.80
C PHE A 6 -6.35 -2.91 -15.15
N PHE A 7 -7.36 -2.03 -15.13
CA PHE A 7 -8.66 -2.32 -14.52
C PHE A 7 -9.49 -3.29 -15.37
N SER A 8 -9.41 -3.18 -16.70
CA SER A 8 -10.07 -4.14 -17.61
C SER A 8 -9.52 -5.56 -17.48
N LEU A 9 -8.26 -5.72 -17.06
CA LEU A 9 -7.63 -7.00 -16.76
C LEU A 9 -7.94 -7.52 -15.32
N GLY A 10 -8.85 -6.88 -14.60
CA GLY A 10 -9.21 -7.25 -13.22
C GLY A 10 -8.25 -6.68 -12.17
N GLY A 11 -7.50 -5.63 -12.52
CA GLY A 11 -6.78 -4.80 -11.56
C GLY A 11 -7.73 -4.06 -10.63
N ASP A 12 -7.36 -3.94 -9.37
CA ASP A 12 -8.10 -3.22 -8.33
C ASP A 12 -7.14 -2.44 -7.43
N SER A 13 -7.65 -1.83 -6.36
CA SER A 13 -6.82 -1.07 -5.42
C SER A 13 -5.77 -1.93 -4.71
N ILE A 14 -6.07 -3.18 -4.38
CA ILE A 14 -5.13 -4.09 -3.69
C ILE A 14 -4.00 -4.47 -4.64
N LYS A 15 -4.32 -4.88 -5.87
CA LYS A 15 -3.33 -5.18 -6.91
C LYS A 15 -2.50 -3.96 -7.28
N GLY A 16 -3.11 -2.77 -7.29
CA GLY A 16 -2.40 -1.50 -7.53
C GLY A 16 -1.39 -1.20 -6.42
N ILE A 17 -1.78 -1.36 -5.15
CA ILE A 17 -0.85 -1.22 -4.01
C ILE A 17 0.28 -2.25 -4.09
N GLN A 18 -0.03 -3.50 -4.44
CA GLN A 18 0.98 -4.55 -4.65
C GLN A 18 1.96 -4.18 -5.78
N MET A 19 1.46 -3.64 -6.88
CA MET A 19 2.27 -3.18 -8.00
C MET A 19 3.19 -2.01 -7.59
N ALA A 20 2.65 -0.99 -6.91
CA ALA A 20 3.43 0.13 -6.40
C ALA A 20 4.52 -0.32 -5.42
N SER A 21 4.20 -1.27 -4.52
CA SER A 21 5.17 -1.87 -3.60
C SER A 21 6.31 -2.59 -4.32
N ARG A 22 5.99 -3.38 -5.36
CA ARG A 22 7.02 -4.07 -6.19
C ARG A 22 7.88 -3.07 -6.97
N LEU A 23 7.28 -2.02 -7.54
CA LEU A 23 8.05 -0.95 -8.20
C LEU A 23 9.00 -0.27 -7.22
N ASN A 24 8.54 -0.01 -5.99
CA ASN A 24 9.34 0.63 -4.96
C ASN A 24 10.58 -0.20 -4.59
N GLN A 25 10.43 -1.53 -4.50
CA GLN A 25 11.56 -2.47 -4.31
C GLN A 25 12.59 -2.39 -5.45
N HIS A 26 12.18 -2.01 -6.66
CA HIS A 26 13.05 -1.78 -7.80
C HIS A 26 13.50 -0.32 -7.96
N GLY A 27 13.27 0.53 -6.95
CA GLY A 27 13.69 1.93 -6.95
C GLY A 27 12.81 2.86 -7.78
N TRP A 28 11.54 2.49 -7.99
CA TRP A 28 10.56 3.28 -8.73
C TRP A 28 9.34 3.58 -7.86
N LYS A 29 8.88 4.82 -7.90
CA LYS A 29 7.70 5.27 -7.17
C LYS A 29 6.54 5.43 -8.15
N LEU A 30 5.43 4.77 -7.83
CA LEU A 30 4.16 4.93 -8.52
C LEU A 30 3.13 5.42 -7.51
N GLU A 31 2.49 6.55 -7.80
CA GLU A 31 1.35 7.01 -7.02
C GLU A 31 0.07 6.35 -7.53
N MET A 32 -0.82 5.96 -6.61
CA MET A 32 -2.08 5.31 -6.99
C MET A 32 -2.96 6.20 -7.86
N LYS A 33 -2.93 7.53 -7.64
CA LYS A 33 -3.70 8.49 -8.46
C LYS A 33 -3.31 8.39 -9.95
N ASP A 34 -2.03 8.16 -10.25
CA ASP A 34 -1.52 8.14 -11.62
C ASP A 34 -1.95 6.85 -12.31
N LEU A 35 -1.97 5.73 -11.59
CA LEU A 35 -2.56 4.47 -12.09
C LEU A 35 -4.05 4.59 -12.42
N PHE A 36 -4.81 5.36 -11.65
CA PHE A 36 -6.22 5.60 -11.96
C PHE A 36 -6.42 6.50 -13.19
N GLN A 37 -5.55 7.49 -13.39
CA GLN A 37 -5.65 8.44 -14.51
C GLN A 37 -5.04 7.88 -15.80
N HIS A 38 -4.05 7.01 -15.68
CA HIS A 38 -3.26 6.44 -16.76
C HIS A 38 -3.22 4.92 -16.55
N PRO A 39 -4.26 4.18 -16.97
CA PRO A 39 -4.41 2.76 -16.60
C PRO A 39 -3.60 1.80 -17.48
N THR A 40 -2.84 2.29 -18.47
CA THR A 40 -2.00 1.46 -19.34
C THR A 40 -0.52 1.65 -19.03
N ILE A 41 0.31 0.65 -19.34
CA ILE A 41 1.77 0.76 -19.12
C ILE A 41 2.36 1.89 -19.97
N GLU A 42 1.91 2.02 -21.22
CA GLU A 42 2.36 3.05 -22.15
C GLU A 42 2.19 4.46 -21.54
N GLU A 43 1.00 4.77 -21.02
CA GLU A 43 0.70 6.06 -20.41
C GLU A 43 1.42 6.25 -19.06
N LEU A 44 1.51 5.19 -18.24
CA LEU A 44 2.13 5.23 -16.90
C LEU A 44 3.60 5.60 -16.91
N THR A 45 4.33 5.27 -17.97
CA THR A 45 5.79 5.44 -18.02
C THR A 45 6.25 6.87 -17.75
N GLN A 46 5.40 7.86 -18.05
CA GLN A 46 5.69 9.28 -17.84
C GLN A 46 5.49 9.76 -16.39
N TYR A 47 4.80 8.97 -15.55
CA TYR A 47 4.40 9.33 -14.18
C TYR A 47 5.13 8.53 -13.11
N VAL A 48 5.91 7.52 -13.51
CA VAL A 48 6.73 6.74 -12.59
C VAL A 48 8.05 7.46 -12.35
N GLU A 49 8.31 7.81 -11.08
CA GLU A 49 9.51 8.55 -10.68
C GLU A 49 10.55 7.63 -10.05
N ARG A 50 11.82 8.02 -10.04
CA ARG A 50 12.82 7.33 -9.21
C ARG A 50 12.42 7.47 -7.74
N ALA A 51 12.44 6.37 -7.00
CA ALA A 51 12.23 6.41 -5.57
C ALA A 51 13.48 7.02 -4.91
N GLU A 52 13.45 8.32 -4.62
CA GLU A 52 14.52 9.02 -3.89
C GLU A 52 14.45 8.83 -2.36
N GLY A 53 13.62 7.89 -1.90
CA GLY A 53 13.44 7.62 -0.48
C GLY A 53 14.66 6.97 0.14
N LYS A 54 15.05 7.45 1.33
CA LYS A 54 15.92 6.68 2.22
C LYS A 54 15.32 5.29 2.38
N GLN A 55 16.13 4.28 2.14
CA GLN A 55 15.78 2.90 2.44
C GLN A 55 15.29 2.85 3.89
N ALA A 56 14.09 2.30 4.11
CA ALA A 56 13.57 2.16 5.46
C ALA A 56 14.59 1.37 6.30
N ASP A 57 14.78 1.77 7.55
CA ASP A 57 15.63 1.00 8.45
C ASP A 57 15.09 -0.43 8.54
N GLN A 58 15.99 -1.40 8.36
CA GLN A 58 15.67 -2.83 8.41
C GLN A 58 16.01 -3.45 9.77
N GLY A 59 16.49 -2.64 10.73
CA GLY A 59 16.71 -3.07 12.10
C GLY A 59 15.43 -3.25 12.91
N PRO A 60 15.53 -3.79 14.13
CA PRO A 60 14.41 -3.85 15.06
C PRO A 60 13.82 -2.46 15.33
N VAL A 61 12.50 -2.33 15.24
CA VAL A 61 11.79 -1.11 15.63
C VAL A 61 11.44 -1.20 17.11
N GLU A 62 12.03 -0.34 17.93
CA GLU A 62 11.82 -0.30 19.38
C GLU A 62 11.39 1.11 19.85
N GLY A 63 10.72 1.17 20.99
CA GLY A 63 10.28 2.42 21.64
C GLY A 63 8.77 2.63 21.63
N GLU A 64 8.36 3.74 22.24
CA GLU A 64 6.95 4.14 22.30
C GLU A 64 6.48 4.76 20.99
N VAL A 65 5.23 4.45 20.60
CA VAL A 65 4.58 5.01 19.41
C VAL A 65 3.24 5.61 19.76
N ILE A 66 2.90 6.71 19.10
CA ILE A 66 1.59 7.34 19.24
C ILE A 66 0.56 6.47 18.52
N LEU A 67 -0.56 6.21 19.18
CA LEU A 67 -1.67 5.49 18.58
C LEU A 67 -2.16 6.21 17.31
N THR A 68 -2.23 5.47 16.22
CA THR A 68 -2.85 5.92 14.97
C THR A 68 -4.36 6.16 15.17
N PRO A 69 -5.03 6.92 14.28
CA PRO A 69 -6.45 7.20 14.43
C PRO A 69 -7.34 5.95 14.61
N ILE A 70 -7.07 4.87 13.87
CA ILE A 70 -7.83 3.62 14.00
C ILE A 70 -7.58 2.90 15.34
N GLN A 71 -6.36 2.99 15.88
CA GLN A 71 -6.03 2.44 17.19
C GLN A 71 -6.71 3.24 18.31
N ARG A 72 -6.71 4.58 18.23
CA ARG A 72 -7.42 5.43 19.20
C ARG A 72 -8.92 5.09 19.22
N TRP A 73 -9.55 5.04 18.05
CA TRP A 73 -10.93 4.61 17.91
C TRP A 73 -11.20 3.26 18.57
N PHE A 74 -10.31 2.28 18.35
CA PHE A 74 -10.46 0.94 18.93
C PHE A 74 -10.46 0.98 20.47
N PHE A 75 -9.54 1.73 21.09
CA PHE A 75 -9.45 1.82 22.54
C PHE A 75 -10.57 2.68 23.15
N GLU A 76 -11.02 3.73 22.47
CA GLU A 76 -12.15 4.57 22.88
C GLU A 76 -13.47 3.80 22.95
N LYS A 77 -13.63 2.76 22.13
CA LYS A 77 -14.84 1.91 22.11
C LYS A 77 -15.03 1.04 23.36
N ASN A 78 -14.00 0.86 24.19
CA ASN A 78 -14.07 0.10 25.45
C ASN A 78 -14.74 -1.29 25.32
N PHE A 79 -14.36 -2.09 24.32
CA PHE A 79 -14.88 -3.45 24.15
C PHE A 79 -14.61 -4.34 25.39
N THR A 80 -15.64 -5.05 25.88
CA THR A 80 -15.57 -5.91 27.08
C THR A 80 -14.44 -6.94 27.02
N ASN A 81 -14.25 -7.58 25.86
CA ASN A 81 -13.17 -8.55 25.61
C ASN A 81 -12.23 -8.05 24.50
N LYS A 82 -11.68 -6.84 24.65
CA LYS A 82 -10.79 -6.21 23.64
C LYS A 82 -9.60 -7.06 23.17
N HIS A 83 -9.13 -8.00 23.99
CA HIS A 83 -8.05 -8.93 23.63
C HIS A 83 -8.50 -10.01 22.62
N HIS A 84 -9.79 -10.12 22.34
CA HIS A 84 -10.37 -11.02 21.35
C HIS A 84 -10.95 -10.22 20.17
N TRP A 85 -10.10 -9.42 19.53
CA TRP A 85 -10.43 -8.69 18.30
C TRP A 85 -9.41 -9.06 17.22
N ASN A 86 -9.57 -10.29 16.70
CA ASN A 86 -8.53 -10.98 15.95
C ASN A 86 -8.95 -11.17 14.48
N GLN A 87 -7.97 -11.25 13.60
CA GLN A 87 -8.17 -11.70 12.21
C GLN A 87 -7.55 -13.10 12.06
N SER A 88 -8.25 -13.98 11.35
CA SER A 88 -7.76 -15.32 11.01
C SER A 88 -7.97 -15.56 9.53
N VAL A 89 -7.00 -16.20 8.88
CA VAL A 89 -7.07 -16.57 7.47
C VAL A 89 -6.74 -18.05 7.32
N MET A 90 -7.41 -18.72 6.37
CA MET A 90 -7.00 -20.03 5.88
C MET A 90 -6.28 -19.80 4.55
N LEU A 91 -5.01 -20.22 4.47
CA LEU A 91 -4.16 -20.08 3.29
C LEU A 91 -4.25 -21.32 2.41
#